data_AF-A0A074JBD2-F1
#
_entry.id   AF-A0A074JBD2-F1
#
_cell.length_a   1.000
_cell.length_b   1.000
_cell.length_c   1.000
_cell.angle_alpha   90.00
_cell.angle_beta   90.00
_cell.angle_gamma   90.00
#
_symmetry.space_group_name_H-M   'P 1'
#
loop_
_entity.id
_entity.type
_entity.pdbx_description
1 polymer ?
#
loop_
_entity_poly.entity_id
_entity_poly.type
_entity_poly.pdbx_seq_one_letter_code
_entity_poly.pdbx_strand_id
1 'polypeptide(L)'
;MTQVTDWTFALGLHIRFANPTLRYVTYPREWVDFYTEKELVFVDPAVRWAIANQGVCDWADLSDNDESDVFGAAARFGLRFGKVVAIGELDRSLGFFSHASRPITDEEIAQGQTV
;
A
#
# COMPACT_ATOMS: atom_id res chain seq x y z
N MET A 1 11.68 -8.39 17.99
CA MET A 1 11.56 -6.92 17.88
C MET A 1 10.23 -6.55 18.50
N THR A 2 10.22 -5.65 19.49
CA THR A 2 8.98 -5.19 20.13
C THR A 2 8.23 -4.33 19.13
N GLN A 3 7.09 -4.81 18.64
CA GLN A 3 6.23 -4.06 17.73
C GLN A 3 5.65 -2.87 18.50
N VAL A 4 6.04 -1.65 18.10
CA VAL A 4 5.66 -0.40 18.77
C VAL A 4 4.26 0.06 18.32
N THR A 5 3.81 -0.39 17.14
CA THR A 5 2.53 -0.01 16.54
C THR A 5 1.99 -1.14 15.65
N ASP A 6 0.67 -1.24 15.53
CA ASP A 6 -0.05 -2.14 14.62
C ASP A 6 -0.14 -1.60 13.17
N TRP A 7 0.46 -0.44 12.92
CA TRP A 7 0.65 0.10 11.57
C TRP A 7 1.73 -0.65 10.82
N THR A 8 1.43 -0.94 9.55
CA THR A 8 2.40 -1.48 8.61
C THR A 8 2.34 -0.73 7.28
N PHE A 9 3.43 -0.78 6.53
CA PHE A 9 3.55 -0.04 5.29
C PHE A 9 4.50 -0.69 4.30
N ALA A 10 4.31 -0.38 3.03
CA ALA A 10 5.28 -0.54 1.96
C ALA A 10 5.47 0.80 1.25
N LEU A 11 6.70 1.26 1.14
CA LEU A 11 7.08 2.48 0.46
C LEU A 11 7.98 2.14 -0.74
N GLY A 12 7.66 2.71 -1.90
CA GLY A 12 8.53 2.76 -3.06
C GLY A 12 8.82 4.22 -3.39
N LEU A 13 10.04 4.68 -3.09
CA LEU A 13 10.42 6.09 -3.27
C LEU A 13 11.25 6.26 -4.54
N HIS A 14 11.08 7.41 -5.18
CA HIS A 14 11.79 7.80 -6.40
C HIS A 14 11.75 6.68 -7.46
N ILE A 15 10.53 6.37 -7.90
CA ILE A 15 10.28 5.44 -8.99
C ILE A 15 10.61 6.16 -10.29
N ARG A 16 11.69 5.68 -10.95
CA ARG A 16 12.07 6.06 -12.31
C ARG A 16 12.07 4.81 -13.17
N PHE A 17 11.48 4.87 -14.36
CA PHE A 17 11.41 3.75 -15.31
C PHE A 17 10.94 2.42 -14.67
N ALA A 18 9.92 2.47 -13.81
CA ALA A 18 9.35 1.33 -13.09
C ALA A 18 10.22 0.68 -11.98
N ASN A 19 11.37 1.26 -11.63
CA ASN A 19 12.20 0.78 -10.51
C ASN A 19 12.22 1.81 -9.36
N PRO A 20 11.77 1.44 -8.14
CA PRO A 20 11.95 2.29 -6.97
C PRO A 20 13.43 2.35 -6.59
N THR A 21 13.94 3.56 -6.38
CA THR A 21 15.32 3.75 -5.91
C THR A 21 15.48 3.30 -4.45
N LEU A 22 14.42 3.45 -3.65
CA LEU A 22 14.37 2.97 -2.27
C LEU A 22 13.06 2.22 -2.02
N ARG A 23 13.16 1.06 -1.36
CA ARG A 23 12.02 0.24 -0.96
C ARG A 23 12.10 -0.06 0.54
N TYR A 24 11.05 0.28 1.27
CA TYR A 24 10.90 -0.04 2.69
C TYR A 24 9.60 -0.78 2.92
N VAL A 25 9.64 -1.94 3.57
CA VAL A 25 8.45 -2.75 3.84
C VAL A 25 8.48 -3.26 5.27
N THR A 26 7.38 -3.08 5.98
CA THR A 26 7.15 -3.57 7.35
C THR A 26 6.08 -4.65 7.43
N TYR A 27 5.55 -5.07 6.28
CA TYR A 27 4.59 -6.18 6.20
C TYR A 27 5.17 -7.50 6.70
N PRO A 28 4.31 -8.44 7.17
CA PRO A 28 4.72 -9.80 7.50
C PRO A 28 5.49 -10.43 6.36
N ARG A 29 6.56 -11.17 6.68
CA ARG A 29 7.41 -11.79 5.67
C ARG A 29 6.63 -12.78 4.82
N GLU A 30 5.71 -13.51 5.44
CA GLU A 30 4.84 -14.49 4.78
C GLU A 30 3.96 -13.83 3.70
N TRP A 31 3.49 -12.61 3.94
CA TRP A 31 2.78 -11.83 2.92
C TRP A 31 3.72 -11.41 1.78
N VAL A 32 4.91 -10.91 2.11
CA VAL A 32 5.87 -10.45 1.09
C VAL A 32 6.30 -11.60 0.18
N ASP A 33 6.54 -12.78 0.75
CA ASP A 33 6.91 -13.99 0.02
C ASP A 33 5.76 -14.45 -0.88
N PHE A 34 4.54 -14.52 -0.35
CA PHE A 34 3.33 -14.86 -1.12
C PHE A 34 3.07 -13.88 -2.27
N TYR A 35 3.14 -12.58 -1.99
CA TYR A 35 2.92 -11.51 -2.96
C TYR A 35 3.95 -11.56 -4.10
N THR A 36 5.19 -11.89 -3.78
CA THR A 36 6.28 -12.02 -4.76
C THR A 36 6.13 -13.30 -5.58
N GLU A 37 5.87 -14.45 -4.95
CA GLU A 37 5.71 -15.74 -5.64
C GLU A 37 4.53 -15.72 -6.63
N LYS A 38 3.44 -15.04 -6.28
CA LYS A 38 2.25 -14.90 -7.13
C LYS A 38 2.30 -13.72 -8.07
N GLU A 39 3.41 -12.98 -8.08
CA GLU A 39 3.62 -11.79 -8.93
C GLU A 39 2.46 -10.78 -8.82
N LEU A 40 1.90 -10.61 -7.62
CA LEU A 40 0.66 -9.85 -7.41
C LEU A 40 0.81 -8.38 -7.81
N VAL A 41 2.04 -7.85 -7.87
CA VAL A 41 2.33 -6.48 -8.31
C VAL A 41 1.69 -6.10 -9.66
N PHE A 42 1.52 -7.06 -10.58
CA PHE A 42 0.93 -6.80 -11.89
C PHE A 42 -0.61 -6.75 -11.88
N VAL A 43 -1.22 -7.35 -10.86
CA VAL A 43 -2.68 -7.44 -10.70
C VAL A 43 -3.22 -6.57 -9.58
N ASP A 44 -2.36 -6.05 -8.71
CA ASP A 44 -2.71 -5.25 -7.55
C ASP A 44 -3.42 -3.93 -7.95
N PRO A 45 -4.69 -3.76 -7.54
CA PRO A 45 -5.46 -2.55 -7.84
C PRO A 45 -4.87 -1.29 -7.18
N ALA A 46 -4.27 -1.40 -5.99
CA ALA A 46 -3.65 -0.27 -5.32
C ALA A 46 -2.41 0.20 -6.08
N VAL A 47 -1.58 -0.74 -6.57
CA VAL A 47 -0.41 -0.40 -7.40
C VAL A 47 -0.85 0.27 -8.70
N ARG A 48 -1.85 -0.29 -9.40
CA ARG A 48 -2.41 0.28 -10.63
C ARG A 48 -2.94 1.71 -10.39
N TRP A 49 -3.72 1.90 -9.32
CA TRP A 49 -4.24 3.22 -8.97
C TRP A 49 -3.10 4.22 -8.68
N ALA A 50 -2.08 3.81 -7.93
CA ALA A 50 -0.94 4.65 -7.57
C ALA A 50 -0.07 5.09 -8.77
N ILE A 51 0.00 4.23 -9.79
CA ILE A 51 0.69 4.56 -11.04
C ILE A 51 -0.12 5.58 -11.87
N ALA A 52 -1.45 5.43 -11.89
CA ALA A 52 -2.33 6.25 -12.72
C ALA A 52 -2.74 7.60 -12.08
N ASN A 53 -2.77 7.68 -10.75
CA ASN A 53 -3.36 8.80 -10.01
C ASN A 53 -2.35 9.43 -9.03
N GLN A 54 -2.78 10.52 -8.39
CA GLN A 54 -2.09 11.16 -7.28
C GLN A 54 -3.08 11.38 -6.13
N GLY A 55 -2.56 11.48 -4.91
CA GLY A 55 -3.34 11.71 -3.70
C GLY A 55 -3.42 10.45 -2.83
N VAL A 56 -4.54 10.33 -2.10
CA VAL A 56 -4.81 9.23 -1.17
C VAL A 56 -6.09 8.53 -1.60
N CYS A 57 -6.11 7.19 -1.57
CA CYS A 57 -7.29 6.39 -1.88
C CYS A 57 -7.38 5.17 -0.97
N ASP A 58 -8.59 4.73 -0.69
CA ASP A 58 -8.87 3.60 0.19
C ASP A 58 -8.82 2.32 -0.61
N TRP A 59 -8.26 1.25 -0.02
CA TRP A 59 -8.36 -0.07 -0.67
C TRP A 59 -9.81 -0.52 -0.85
N ALA A 60 -10.70 -0.08 0.04
CA ALA A 60 -12.13 -0.33 -0.08
C ALA A 60 -12.75 0.29 -1.35
N ASP A 61 -12.28 1.46 -1.77
CA ASP A 61 -12.77 2.11 -3.00
C ASP A 61 -12.23 1.42 -4.27
N LEU A 62 -11.19 0.60 -4.13
CA LEU A 62 -10.55 -0.13 -5.21
C LEU A 62 -11.03 -1.59 -5.32
N SER A 63 -11.82 -2.08 -4.36
CA SER A 63 -12.19 -3.50 -4.27
C SER A 63 -12.98 -4.00 -5.48
N ASP A 64 -13.76 -3.12 -6.12
CA ASP A 64 -14.53 -3.47 -7.31
C ASP A 64 -13.63 -3.82 -8.51
N ASN A 65 -12.36 -3.42 -8.48
CA ASN A 65 -11.36 -3.72 -9.50
C ASN A 65 -10.38 -4.83 -9.09
N ASP A 66 -10.64 -5.51 -7.96
CA ASP A 66 -9.78 -6.56 -7.41
C ASP A 66 -10.14 -7.97 -7.91
N GLU A 67 -9.98 -8.19 -9.22
CA GLU A 67 -10.31 -9.48 -9.86
C GLU A 67 -9.47 -10.66 -9.32
N SER A 68 -8.30 -10.38 -8.75
CA SER A 68 -7.35 -11.38 -8.23
C SER A 68 -7.42 -11.57 -6.71
N ASP A 69 -8.38 -10.93 -6.04
CA ASP A 69 -8.57 -10.98 -4.58
C ASP A 69 -7.29 -10.65 -3.79
N VAL A 70 -6.54 -9.63 -4.26
CA VAL A 70 -5.31 -9.16 -3.62
C VAL A 70 -5.60 -8.63 -2.21
N PHE A 71 -6.67 -7.86 -2.03
CA PHE A 71 -7.04 -7.31 -0.72
C PHE A 71 -7.57 -8.39 0.23
N GLY A 72 -8.32 -9.37 -0.27
CA GLY A 72 -8.75 -10.52 0.52
C GLY A 72 -7.56 -11.39 0.94
N ALA A 73 -6.61 -11.62 0.03
CA ALA A 73 -5.36 -12.28 0.35
C ALA A 73 -4.59 -11.51 1.43
N ALA A 74 -4.40 -10.19 1.27
CA ALA A 74 -3.71 -9.32 2.22
C ALA A 74 -4.35 -9.39 3.62
N ALA A 75 -5.69 -9.38 3.69
CA ALA A 75 -6.43 -9.45 4.95
C ALA A 75 -6.18 -10.75 5.73
N ARG A 76 -5.86 -11.86 5.06
CA ARG A 76 -5.49 -13.15 5.71
C ARG A 76 -4.14 -13.08 6.44
N PHE A 77 -3.29 -12.13 6.05
CA PHE A 77 -2.01 -11.84 6.71
C PHE A 77 -2.09 -10.63 7.65
N GLY A 78 -3.29 -10.15 7.98
CA GLY A 78 -3.49 -9.02 8.90
C GLY A 78 -3.40 -7.63 8.26
N LEU A 79 -3.28 -7.55 6.93
CA LEU A 79 -3.27 -6.29 6.18
C LEU A 79 -4.68 -6.00 5.65
N ARG A 80 -5.53 -5.46 6.53
CA ARG A 80 -6.98 -5.36 6.26
C ARG A 80 -7.42 -3.96 5.85
N PHE A 81 -7.09 -2.97 6.66
CA PHE A 81 -7.58 -1.61 6.46
C PHE A 81 -6.48 -0.77 5.82
N GLY A 82 -6.46 -0.74 4.49
CA GLY A 82 -5.38 -0.11 3.75
C GLY A 82 -5.74 1.19 3.05
N LYS A 83 -4.74 2.05 2.93
CA LYS A 83 -4.74 3.28 2.12
C LYS A 83 -3.56 3.23 1.17
N VAL A 84 -3.73 3.74 -0.03
CA VAL A 84 -2.66 3.99 -0.99
C VAL A 84 -2.44 5.50 -1.11
N VAL A 85 -1.18 5.90 -1.17
CA VAL A 85 -0.71 7.28 -1.30
C VAL A 85 0.22 7.34 -2.50
N ALA A 86 -0.05 8.26 -3.42
CA ALA A 86 0.78 8.48 -4.60
C ALA A 86 1.12 9.96 -4.75
N ILE A 87 2.41 10.29 -4.82
CA ILE A 87 2.92 11.65 -4.91
C ILE A 87 3.93 11.75 -6.05
N GLY A 88 3.90 12.88 -6.77
CA GLY A 88 4.81 13.19 -7.87
C GLY A 88 4.27 12.79 -9.24
N GLU A 89 4.66 13.50 -10.30
CA GLU A 89 4.24 13.20 -11.68
C GLU A 89 5.28 12.32 -12.40
N LEU A 90 6.52 12.80 -12.47
CA LEU A 90 7.65 12.15 -13.15
C LEU A 90 8.54 11.34 -12.20
N ASP A 91 8.88 11.91 -11.04
CA ASP A 91 9.58 11.22 -9.94
C ASP A 91 8.57 10.81 -8.88
N ARG A 92 7.97 9.63 -9.07
CA ARG A 92 6.88 9.16 -8.22
C ARG A 92 7.38 8.52 -6.94
N SER A 93 6.67 8.76 -5.84
CA SER A 93 6.80 8.01 -4.60
C SER A 93 5.43 7.46 -4.22
N LEU A 94 5.39 6.16 -3.94
CA LEU A 94 4.18 5.44 -3.61
C LEU A 94 4.29 4.89 -2.19
N GLY A 95 3.21 5.01 -1.43
CA GLY A 95 3.07 4.46 -0.10
C GLY A 95 1.80 3.65 0.00
N PHE A 96 1.92 2.46 0.54
CA PHE A 96 0.80 1.58 0.86
C PHE A 96 0.83 1.41 2.37
N PHE A 97 -0.21 1.82 3.05
CA PHE A 97 -0.31 1.77 4.50
C PHE A 97 -1.45 0.84 4.88
N SER A 98 -1.30 0.10 5.96
CA SER A 98 -2.40 -0.71 6.49
C SER A 98 -2.42 -0.75 8.01
N HIS A 99 -3.64 -0.91 8.53
CA HIS A 99 -3.92 -1.13 9.93
C HIS A 99 -4.63 -2.48 10.08
N ALA A 100 -4.31 -3.23 11.14
CA ALA A 100 -4.89 -4.56 11.35
C ALA A 100 -6.33 -4.53 11.88
N SER A 101 -6.65 -3.54 12.73
CA SER A 101 -7.87 -3.56 13.56
C SER A 101 -8.98 -2.57 13.17
N ARG A 102 -8.68 -1.45 12.49
CA ARG A 102 -9.68 -0.42 12.13
C ARG A 102 -9.30 0.36 10.86
N PRO A 103 -10.26 1.04 10.21
CA PRO A 103 -9.97 2.01 9.15
C PRO A 103 -9.05 3.15 9.61
N ILE A 104 -8.21 3.61 8.69
CA ILE A 104 -7.43 4.86 8.81
C ILE A 104 -8.39 6.02 8.52
N THR A 105 -8.50 6.97 9.45
CA THR A 105 -9.49 8.05 9.37
C THR A 105 -9.00 9.23 8.54
N ASP A 106 -9.92 10.05 8.06
CA ASP A 106 -9.59 11.29 7.33
C ASP A 106 -8.80 12.29 8.18
N GLU A 107 -9.02 12.28 9.50
CA GLU A 107 -8.24 13.10 10.44
C GLU A 107 -6.77 12.65 10.48
N GLU A 108 -6.50 11.35 10.52
CA GLU A 108 -5.14 10.81 10.48
C GLU A 108 -4.45 11.12 9.15
N ILE A 109 -5.19 11.09 8.04
CA ILE A 109 -4.70 11.48 6.72
C ILE A 109 -4.34 12.97 6.71
N ALA A 110 -5.21 13.83 7.23
CA ALA A 110 -4.97 15.28 7.28
C ALA A 110 -3.74 15.62 8.14
N GLN A 111 -3.55 14.94 9.27
CA GLN A 111 -2.35 15.09 10.10
C GLN A 111 -1.07 14.73 9.32
N GLY A 112 -1.10 13.65 8.55
CA GLY A 112 0.04 13.21 7.73
C GLY A 112 0.41 14.16 6.58
N GLN A 113 -0.51 15.02 6.14
CA GLN A 113 -0.29 15.99 5.06
C GLN A 113 0.25 17.34 5.53
N THR A 114 0.27 17.61 6.84
CA THR A 114 0.58 18.93 7.42
C THR A 114 2.05 19.10 7.81
N VAL A 115 2.94 18.20 7.39
CA VAL A 115 4.37 18.19 7.79
C VAL A 115 5.25 18.96 6.82
#